data_AF-A2DBS1-F1
#
_entry.id   AF-A2DBS1-F1
#
_cell.length_a   1.000
_cell.length_b   1.000
_cell.length_c   1.000
_cell.angle_alpha   90.00
_cell.angle_beta   90.00
_cell.angle_gamma   90.00
#
_symmetry.space_group_name_H-M   'P 1'
#
loop_
_entity.id
_entity.type
_entity.pdbx_description
1 polymer ?
#
loop_
_entity_poly.entity_id
_entity_poly.type
_entity_poly.pdbx_seq_one_letter_code
_entity_poly.pdbx_strand_id
1 'polypeptide(L)'
;MISIQLDSPILQRINDCRPNEKITLNINNVKFTLNKYFLIAFSPDIHSRYLLNKNIDIVEIYSYFESPNTYNILEDILQLKKAEFNADDAILKDLFHIGVKLQINELKDLYKTYIIDKLTIDLTNCFQLLEFYVEFSIKEKTKECIEYISSHFFEFEEKQLISNLKNFGFDTLQQILNNSKLVISDEDFLARLIISLSEENKIFFPLIEHVHLEFCSEEIINTILNTSNANNYLDVIKSLHDSLIRSRTNDDRIYHRYTNSEELVWDSQLPELENVYKFFCEILEKGNLYIMSYLQKEGLVEKKYKDSDSNGKNVLQVASEKGNLKLVKYLISVGADKEAKDKNGYTPLIWASRNGHLEVVKYLESVGADKEAKDKNGYTPLTYAASKGHLEIVEYLISAGADKEARDNYGYTPLMYASINNKFDNVKCLVSNGANIEARDKNGNTPLSHASRNGHLEIAQYLISSGANKETKDNYGFTPLILASSNGHIEVVKYLDSIHADKEAKSDNGYTPLICASTGGHLEVVKYLVSIGANKEAKNNDGCTPLISASRNAKLPVVQYLISVEANKEAKDIWGNTPLIWASSIDCIELVQYFISVGANKNAKDNDGISVLAHARGNVRDYLRSVGAK
;
A
#
# COMPACT_ATOMS: atom_id res chain seq x y z
N MET A 1 58.32 -29.98 40.52
CA MET A 1 57.65 -30.83 41.53
C MET A 1 58.03 -30.26 42.89
N ILE A 2 57.08 -29.61 43.56
CA ILE A 2 57.10 -29.51 45.01
C ILE A 2 55.78 -30.16 45.45
N SER A 3 55.87 -31.31 46.12
CA SER A 3 54.71 -31.95 46.74
C SER A 3 54.52 -31.35 48.12
N ILE A 4 53.39 -30.69 48.37
CA ILE A 4 52.95 -30.46 49.73
C ILE A 4 52.39 -31.79 50.23
N GLN A 5 53.24 -32.59 50.85
CA GLN A 5 52.76 -33.54 51.85
C GLN A 5 52.35 -32.68 53.03
N LEU A 6 51.11 -32.83 53.51
CA LEU A 6 50.60 -32.14 54.69
C LEU A 6 51.25 -32.67 55.99
N ASP A 7 52.58 -32.83 56.00
CA ASP A 7 53.38 -33.18 57.18
C ASP A 7 53.76 -31.90 57.93
N SER A 8 52.76 -31.10 58.30
CA SER A 8 52.96 -30.07 59.33
C SER A 8 53.09 -30.77 60.70
N PRO A 9 54.11 -30.45 61.52
CA PRO A 9 54.23 -30.96 62.90
C PRO A 9 52.98 -30.68 63.77
N ILE A 10 52.18 -29.68 63.35
CA ILE A 10 50.91 -29.30 63.96
C ILE A 10 49.82 -30.34 63.66
N LEU A 11 49.82 -30.90 62.45
CA LEU A 11 48.85 -31.89 61.98
C LEU A 11 49.16 -33.30 62.51
N GLN A 12 50.44 -33.65 62.72
CA GLN A 12 50.83 -34.89 63.42
C GLN A 12 50.36 -34.95 64.89
N ARG A 13 50.08 -33.81 65.53
CA ARG A 13 49.49 -33.76 66.89
C ARG A 13 47.98 -33.95 66.90
N ILE A 14 47.32 -33.83 65.74
CA ILE A 14 45.87 -33.90 65.59
C ILE A 14 45.54 -35.14 64.76
N ASN A 15 45.59 -36.31 65.42
CA ASN A 15 45.51 -37.62 64.77
C ASN A 15 44.15 -37.99 64.13
N ASP A 16 43.13 -37.13 64.24
CA ASP A 16 41.73 -37.49 63.94
C ASP A 16 41.10 -36.72 62.77
N CYS A 17 41.78 -35.73 62.17
CA CYS A 17 41.15 -34.91 61.11
C CYS A 17 41.15 -35.63 59.75
N ARG A 18 39.96 -36.00 59.27
CA ARG A 18 39.79 -36.57 57.94
C ARG A 18 39.81 -35.46 56.87
N PRO A 19 40.42 -35.68 55.69
CA PRO A 19 40.47 -34.69 54.60
C PRO A 19 39.10 -34.21 54.10
N ASN A 20 38.00 -34.88 54.44
CA ASN A 20 36.66 -34.55 53.94
C ASN A 20 35.78 -33.85 54.98
N GLU A 21 36.27 -33.60 56.20
CA GLU A 21 35.52 -32.83 57.18
C GLU A 21 35.51 -31.36 56.77
N LYS A 22 34.33 -30.72 56.79
CA LYS A 22 34.17 -29.31 56.46
C LYS A 22 33.74 -28.50 57.68
N ILE A 23 34.32 -27.32 57.85
CA ILE A 23 33.92 -26.34 58.87
C ILE A 23 33.32 -25.13 58.17
N THR A 24 32.25 -24.59 58.75
CA THR A 24 31.67 -23.33 58.29
C THR A 24 32.30 -22.15 59.02
N LEU A 25 33.07 -21.33 58.32
CA LEU A 25 33.50 -20.03 58.81
C LEU A 25 32.41 -19.01 58.54
N ASN A 26 31.99 -18.30 59.59
CA ASN A 26 31.08 -17.17 59.48
C ASN A 26 31.89 -15.88 59.69
N ILE A 27 32.12 -15.15 58.61
CA ILE A 27 32.82 -13.85 58.62
C ILE A 27 31.78 -12.79 58.23
N ASN A 28 31.45 -11.90 59.17
CA ASN A 28 30.51 -10.79 58.92
C ASN A 28 29.18 -11.22 58.29
N ASN A 29 28.55 -12.26 58.85
CA ASN A 29 27.31 -12.90 58.36
C ASN A 29 27.40 -13.59 57.00
N VAL A 30 28.60 -13.71 56.42
CA VAL A 30 28.83 -14.55 55.24
C VAL A 30 29.41 -15.89 55.69
N LYS A 31 28.64 -16.95 55.45
CA LYS A 31 29.03 -18.33 55.76
C LYS A 31 29.79 -18.94 54.58
N PHE A 32 30.94 -19.53 54.86
CA PHE A 32 31.76 -20.28 53.91
C PHE A 32 32.08 -21.65 54.51
N THR A 33 31.93 -22.71 53.73
CA THR A 33 32.18 -24.07 54.21
C THR A 33 33.48 -24.56 53.58
N LEU A 34 34.56 -24.60 54.36
CA LEU A 34 35.90 -24.94 53.92
C LEU A 34 36.37 -26.26 54.50
N ASN A 35 37.42 -26.83 53.89
CA ASN A 35 38.08 -28.00 54.43
C ASN A 35 38.64 -27.72 55.85
N LYS A 36 38.19 -28.51 56.82
CA LYS A 36 38.58 -28.41 58.23
C LYS A 36 40.08 -28.58 58.42
N TYR A 37 40.67 -29.49 57.65
CA TYR A 37 42.10 -29.79 57.66
C TYR A 37 42.93 -28.58 57.18
N PHE A 38 42.44 -27.87 56.16
CA PHE A 38 43.06 -26.65 55.65
C PHE A 38 43.05 -25.52 56.68
N LEU A 39 41.92 -25.29 57.35
CA LEU A 39 41.79 -24.19 58.32
C LEU A 39 42.67 -24.34 59.57
N ILE A 40 42.82 -25.58 60.05
CA ILE A 40 43.66 -25.88 61.21
C ILE A 40 45.15 -25.72 60.88
N ALA A 41 45.56 -26.00 59.65
CA ALA A 41 46.96 -25.92 59.23
C ALA A 41 47.46 -24.47 59.09
N PHE A 42 46.58 -23.54 58.72
CA PHE A 42 46.97 -22.18 58.32
C PHE A 42 46.56 -21.05 59.28
N SER A 43 45.72 -21.31 60.29
CA SER A 43 45.36 -20.30 61.30
C SER A 43 45.67 -20.75 62.73
N PRO A 44 46.60 -20.09 63.43
CA PRO A 44 46.91 -20.39 64.84
C PRO A 44 45.72 -20.22 65.78
N ASP A 45 44.82 -19.25 65.50
CA ASP A 45 43.62 -18.99 66.32
C ASP A 45 42.59 -20.13 66.17
N ILE A 46 42.36 -20.60 64.94
CA ILE A 46 41.49 -21.74 64.66
C ILE A 46 42.09 -23.02 65.24
N HIS A 47 43.41 -23.23 65.08
CA HIS A 47 44.13 -24.34 65.71
C HIS A 47 43.97 -24.36 67.23
N SER A 48 44.08 -23.20 67.88
CA SER A 48 43.95 -23.06 69.34
C SER A 48 42.52 -23.35 69.83
N ARG A 49 41.50 -22.83 69.14
CA ARG A 49 40.08 -23.13 69.46
C ARG A 49 39.75 -24.60 69.22
N TYR A 50 40.32 -25.20 68.19
CA TYR A 50 40.11 -26.60 67.86
C TYR A 50 40.73 -27.58 68.87
N LEU A 51 41.92 -27.26 69.39
CA LEU A 51 42.53 -28.02 70.49
C LEU A 51 41.66 -28.03 71.77
N LEU A 52 40.86 -26.99 71.99
CA LEU A 52 39.96 -26.86 73.15
C LEU A 52 38.61 -27.58 72.96
N ASN A 53 38.11 -27.74 71.73
CA ASN A 53 36.87 -28.46 71.44
C ASN A 53 36.91 -29.11 70.04
N LYS A 54 36.93 -30.44 70.00
CA LYS A 54 37.07 -31.23 68.75
C LYS A 54 35.80 -31.26 67.86
N ASN A 55 34.63 -30.89 68.39
CA ASN A 55 33.33 -30.95 67.70
C ASN A 55 32.87 -29.57 67.16
N ILE A 56 33.81 -28.71 66.76
CA ILE A 56 33.48 -27.41 66.18
C ILE A 56 33.14 -27.59 64.70
N ASP A 57 31.87 -27.36 64.36
CA ASP A 57 31.37 -27.35 62.98
C ASP A 57 31.25 -25.92 62.39
N ILE A 58 31.22 -24.90 63.26
CA ILE A 58 31.11 -23.49 62.89
C ILE A 58 32.11 -22.64 63.69
N VAL A 59 32.91 -21.84 62.99
CA VAL A 59 33.81 -20.85 63.60
C VAL A 59 33.30 -19.46 63.25
N GLU A 60 32.88 -18.72 64.27
CA GLU A 60 32.37 -17.35 64.11
C GLU A 60 33.48 -16.33 64.41
N ILE A 61 33.75 -15.47 63.43
CA ILE A 61 34.71 -14.38 63.52
C ILE A 61 33.92 -13.07 63.48
N TYR A 62 33.70 -12.49 64.66
CA TYR A 62 32.99 -11.23 64.85
C TYR A 62 33.97 -10.06 64.78
N SER A 63 34.33 -9.62 63.57
CA SER A 63 35.14 -8.41 63.37
C SER A 63 34.71 -7.66 62.11
N TYR A 64 34.25 -6.42 62.28
CA TYR A 64 33.90 -5.52 61.17
C TYR A 64 35.04 -5.39 60.15
N PHE A 65 34.69 -5.33 58.86
CA PHE A 65 35.58 -5.44 57.69
C PHE A 65 36.72 -4.40 57.59
N GLU A 66 36.84 -3.48 58.56
CA GLU A 66 37.89 -2.47 58.62
C GLU A 66 38.97 -2.77 59.68
N SER A 67 38.88 -3.89 60.41
CA SER A 67 39.91 -4.21 61.40
C SER A 67 41.11 -4.93 60.76
N PRO A 68 42.36 -4.51 61.05
CA PRO A 68 43.58 -5.17 60.60
C PRO A 68 43.63 -6.67 60.91
N ASN A 69 42.85 -7.17 61.87
CA ASN A 69 42.85 -8.58 62.25
C ASN A 69 42.20 -9.51 61.21
N THR A 70 41.17 -9.07 60.47
CA THR A 70 40.59 -9.86 59.37
C THR A 70 41.56 -9.94 58.20
N TYR A 71 42.24 -8.82 57.93
CA TYR A 71 43.32 -8.75 56.96
C TYR A 71 44.49 -9.62 57.39
N ASN A 72 44.90 -9.63 58.66
CA ASN A 72 45.98 -10.47 59.19
C ASN A 72 45.67 -11.97 59.13
N ILE A 73 44.43 -12.40 59.38
CA ILE A 73 44.05 -13.82 59.22
C ILE A 73 44.11 -14.23 57.75
N LEU A 74 43.62 -13.37 56.85
CA LEU A 74 43.73 -13.60 55.41
C LEU A 74 45.18 -13.48 54.93
N GLU A 75 45.98 -12.59 55.51
CA GLU A 75 47.40 -12.36 55.23
C GLU A 75 48.26 -13.52 55.75
N ASP A 76 47.89 -14.15 56.88
CA ASP A 76 48.50 -15.38 57.38
C ASP A 76 48.17 -16.58 56.47
N ILE A 77 46.94 -16.64 55.94
CA ILE A 77 46.57 -17.58 54.86
C ILE A 77 47.32 -17.24 53.55
N LEU A 78 47.61 -15.96 53.31
CA LEU A 78 48.23 -15.37 52.13
C LEU A 78 49.72 -15.03 52.29
N GLN A 79 50.47 -15.56 53.28
CA GLN A 79 51.95 -15.42 53.39
C GLN A 79 52.65 -16.25 52.29
N LEU A 80 52.24 -16.00 51.05
CA LEU A 80 52.50 -16.65 49.78
C LEU A 80 53.26 -15.71 48.85
N LYS A 81 54.19 -14.92 49.40
CA LYS A 81 55.19 -14.23 48.55
C LYS A 81 56.53 -14.95 48.46
N LYS A 82 56.72 -16.11 49.10
CA LYS A 82 57.92 -16.97 48.93
C LYS A 82 57.67 -18.46 49.23
N ALA A 83 56.95 -19.19 48.35
CA ALA A 83 57.12 -20.64 48.08
C ALA A 83 56.02 -21.11 47.10
N GLU A 84 56.36 -22.03 46.18
CA GLU A 84 55.46 -22.54 45.14
C GLU A 84 54.22 -23.23 45.74
N PHE A 85 53.03 -22.73 45.38
CA PHE A 85 51.73 -23.21 45.86
C PHE A 85 51.29 -24.47 45.07
N ASN A 86 50.96 -25.57 45.75
CA ASN A 86 50.29 -26.72 45.15
C ASN A 86 49.15 -27.17 46.07
N ALA A 87 48.03 -26.47 45.98
CA ALA A 87 46.80 -26.80 46.69
C ALA A 87 45.92 -27.71 45.82
N ASP A 88 45.14 -28.59 46.45
CA ASP A 88 44.12 -29.41 45.78
C ASP A 88 43.12 -28.48 45.07
N ASP A 89 42.66 -28.88 43.88
CA ASP A 89 41.70 -28.15 43.05
C ASP A 89 40.46 -27.71 43.84
N ALA A 90 40.04 -28.52 44.82
CA ALA A 90 38.94 -28.19 45.73
C ALA A 90 39.25 -26.96 46.61
N ILE A 91 40.47 -26.88 47.15
CA ILE A 91 40.92 -25.77 48.02
C ILE A 91 41.13 -24.51 47.19
N LEU A 92 41.70 -24.66 46.00
CA LEU A 92 41.88 -23.58 45.03
C LEU A 92 40.53 -22.98 44.60
N LYS A 93 39.51 -23.82 44.36
CA LYS A 93 38.14 -23.40 44.04
C LYS A 93 37.46 -22.69 45.21
N ASP A 94 37.65 -23.20 46.42
CA ASP A 94 37.13 -22.58 47.64
C ASP A 94 37.76 -21.18 47.88
N LEU A 95 39.07 -21.04 47.68
CA LEU A 95 39.78 -19.75 47.75
C LEU A 95 39.33 -18.77 46.66
N PHE A 96 39.02 -19.26 45.46
CA PHE A 96 38.43 -18.46 44.39
C PHE A 96 37.07 -17.88 44.79
N HIS A 97 36.15 -18.71 45.28
CA HIS A 97 34.82 -18.24 45.70
C HIS A 97 34.89 -17.25 46.87
N ILE A 98 35.89 -17.38 47.76
CA ILE A 98 36.17 -16.38 48.79
C ILE A 98 36.68 -15.08 48.16
N GLY A 99 37.67 -15.16 47.25
CA GLY A 99 38.20 -14.00 46.54
C GLY A 99 37.14 -13.22 45.77
N VAL A 100 36.19 -13.92 45.13
CA VAL A 100 35.01 -13.33 44.49
C VAL A 100 34.11 -12.61 45.50
N LYS A 101 33.66 -13.32 46.53
CA LYS A 101 32.73 -12.75 47.53
C LYS A 101 33.32 -11.59 48.31
N LEU A 102 34.63 -11.58 48.53
CA LEU A 102 35.33 -10.55 49.31
C LEU A 102 36.03 -9.50 48.43
N GLN A 103 35.93 -9.59 47.10
CA GLN A 103 36.59 -8.70 46.14
C GLN A 103 38.13 -8.63 46.28
N ILE A 104 38.77 -9.73 46.67
CA ILE A 104 40.24 -9.83 46.84
C ILE A 104 40.84 -10.41 45.56
N ASN A 105 41.54 -9.59 44.77
CA ASN A 105 42.04 -9.98 43.45
C ASN A 105 43.19 -10.99 43.51
N GLU A 106 44.02 -10.93 44.55
CA GLU A 106 45.17 -11.84 44.74
C GLU A 106 44.72 -13.31 44.87
N LEU A 107 43.57 -13.55 45.52
CA LEU A 107 42.98 -14.88 45.65
C LEU A 107 42.37 -15.37 44.33
N LYS A 108 41.81 -14.46 43.54
CA LYS A 108 41.32 -14.76 42.20
C LYS A 108 42.49 -15.14 41.28
N ASP A 109 43.57 -14.38 41.30
CA ASP A 109 44.74 -14.59 40.44
C ASP A 109 45.46 -15.93 40.71
N LEU A 110 45.42 -16.43 41.95
CA LEU A 110 45.93 -17.76 42.30
C LEU A 110 45.18 -18.87 41.54
N TYR A 111 43.84 -18.85 41.57
CA TYR A 111 43.04 -19.87 40.87
C TYR A 111 43.24 -19.79 39.35
N LYS A 112 43.31 -18.57 38.82
CA LYS A 112 43.58 -18.31 37.42
C LYS A 112 44.91 -18.93 36.96
N THR A 113 45.99 -18.61 37.67
CA THR A 113 47.36 -19.00 37.30
C THR A 113 47.58 -20.52 37.39
N TYR A 114 47.03 -21.16 38.42
CA TYR A 114 47.34 -22.56 38.71
C TYR A 114 46.38 -23.56 38.05
N ILE A 115 45.12 -23.17 37.81
CA ILE A 115 44.09 -24.05 37.26
C ILE A 115 43.63 -23.55 35.89
N ILE A 116 43.03 -22.36 35.82
CA ILE A 116 42.32 -21.90 34.62
C ILE A 116 43.27 -21.80 33.41
N ASP A 117 44.43 -21.17 33.55
CA ASP A 117 45.38 -20.96 32.44
C ASP A 117 46.00 -22.27 31.92
N LYS A 118 45.88 -23.37 32.67
CA LYS A 118 46.40 -24.69 32.29
C LYS A 118 45.34 -25.63 31.70
N LEU A 119 44.06 -25.29 31.82
CA LEU A 119 42.96 -26.10 31.30
C LEU A 119 42.76 -25.84 29.80
N THR A 120 42.60 -26.93 29.04
CA THR A 120 42.16 -26.87 27.65
C THR A 120 40.64 -26.89 27.60
N ILE A 121 40.04 -26.04 26.75
CA ILE A 121 38.58 -25.97 26.58
C ILE A 121 38.10 -27.26 25.91
N ASP A 122 37.15 -27.95 26.53
CA ASP A 122 36.50 -29.15 26.02
C ASP A 122 35.00 -29.16 26.35
N LEU A 123 34.27 -30.19 25.89
CA LEU A 123 32.83 -30.33 26.10
C LEU A 123 32.43 -30.40 27.58
N THR A 124 33.30 -30.92 28.45
CA THR A 124 32.97 -31.12 29.86
C THR A 124 33.19 -29.88 30.72
N ASN A 125 34.10 -28.99 30.30
CA ASN A 125 34.53 -27.85 31.11
C ASN A 125 34.20 -26.46 30.51
N CYS A 126 33.77 -26.38 29.25
CA CYS A 126 33.61 -25.10 28.53
C CYS A 126 32.68 -24.09 29.21
N PHE A 127 31.51 -24.51 29.74
CA PHE A 127 30.60 -23.61 30.46
C PHE A 127 31.19 -23.13 31.78
N GLN A 128 31.84 -24.02 32.52
CA GLN A 128 32.48 -23.67 33.79
C GLN A 128 33.65 -22.70 33.56
N LEU A 129 34.44 -22.91 32.49
CA LEU A 129 35.49 -21.99 32.08
C LEU A 129 34.93 -20.65 31.61
N LEU A 130 33.82 -20.64 30.86
CA LEU A 130 33.15 -19.41 30.43
C LEU A 130 32.69 -18.58 31.63
N GLU A 131 32.09 -19.21 32.64
CA GLU A 131 31.68 -18.58 33.90
C GLU A 131 32.88 -17.87 34.55
N PHE A 132 33.99 -18.58 34.71
CA PHE A 132 35.20 -17.99 35.26
C PHE A 132 35.75 -16.86 34.37
N TYR A 133 35.86 -17.05 33.06
CA TYR A 133 36.44 -16.03 32.17
C TYR A 133 35.63 -14.74 32.12
N VAL A 134 34.30 -14.84 32.17
CA VAL A 134 33.41 -13.67 32.31
C VAL A 134 33.66 -12.98 33.65
N GLU A 135 33.77 -13.73 34.74
CA GLU A 135 34.02 -13.19 36.08
C GLU A 135 35.41 -12.53 36.23
N PHE A 136 36.43 -13.06 35.55
CA PHE A 136 37.77 -12.46 35.48
C PHE A 136 37.90 -11.36 34.42
N SER A 137 36.86 -11.11 33.61
CA SER A 137 36.89 -10.17 32.48
C SER A 137 38.02 -10.47 31.45
N ILE A 138 38.36 -11.74 31.23
CA ILE A 138 39.44 -12.15 30.31
C ILE A 138 38.90 -12.26 28.89
N LYS A 139 38.83 -11.12 28.19
CA LYS A 139 38.17 -11.00 26.87
C LYS A 139 38.60 -12.04 25.83
N GLU A 140 39.91 -12.31 25.71
CA GLU A 140 40.43 -13.25 24.70
C GLU A 140 39.96 -14.69 24.95
N LYS A 141 40.03 -15.14 26.20
CA LYS A 141 39.61 -16.49 26.61
C LYS A 141 38.09 -16.66 26.64
N THR A 142 37.35 -15.61 27.02
CA THR A 142 35.89 -15.57 26.88
C THR A 142 35.49 -15.80 25.42
N LYS A 143 36.16 -15.13 24.47
CA LYS A 143 35.90 -15.31 23.03
C LYS A 143 36.23 -16.73 22.56
N GLU A 144 37.37 -17.29 23.00
CA GLU A 144 37.76 -18.67 22.67
C GLU A 144 36.72 -19.69 23.16
N CYS A 145 36.22 -19.54 24.39
CA CYS A 145 35.13 -20.35 24.94
C CYS A 145 33.82 -20.18 24.15
N ILE A 146 33.43 -18.95 23.82
CA ILE A 146 32.21 -18.68 23.05
C ILE A 146 32.30 -19.31 21.65
N GLU A 147 33.44 -19.20 20.97
CA GLU A 147 33.67 -19.85 19.68
C GLU A 147 33.58 -21.37 19.78
N TYR A 148 34.15 -21.97 20.83
CA TYR A 148 34.09 -23.41 21.07
C TYR A 148 32.66 -23.88 21.35
N ILE A 149 31.91 -23.17 22.20
CA ILE A 149 30.51 -23.49 22.51
C ILE A 149 29.65 -23.37 21.25
N SER A 150 29.87 -22.33 20.44
CA SER A 150 29.12 -22.10 19.20
C SER A 150 29.37 -23.21 18.16
N SER A 151 30.61 -23.70 18.04
CA SER A 151 30.95 -24.75 17.07
C SER A 151 30.50 -26.15 17.48
N HIS A 152 30.34 -26.41 18.78
CA HIS A 152 29.91 -27.72 19.31
C HIS A 152 28.49 -27.66 19.92
N PHE A 153 27.70 -26.67 19.53
CA PHE A 153 26.40 -26.36 20.15
C PHE A 153 25.43 -27.56 20.20
N PHE A 154 25.48 -28.45 19.20
CA PHE A 154 24.66 -29.66 19.12
C PHE A 154 25.23 -30.90 19.81
N GLU A 155 26.47 -30.85 20.28
CA GLU A 155 27.07 -31.98 21.00
C GLU A 155 26.63 -32.00 22.48
N PHE A 156 25.95 -30.94 22.94
CA PHE A 156 25.38 -30.85 24.28
C PHE A 156 23.95 -31.39 24.35
N GLU A 157 23.62 -32.06 25.46
CA GLU A 157 22.23 -32.43 25.73
C GLU A 157 21.37 -31.18 26.00
N GLU A 158 20.17 -31.12 25.40
CA GLU A 158 19.23 -29.98 25.47
C GLU A 158 19.03 -29.44 26.89
N LYS A 159 18.73 -30.34 27.84
CA LYS A 159 18.49 -29.97 29.24
C LYS A 159 19.72 -29.41 29.92
N GLN A 160 20.90 -29.95 29.60
CA GLN A 160 22.16 -29.49 30.15
C GLN A 160 22.54 -28.11 29.58
N LEU A 161 22.34 -27.91 28.28
CA LEU A 161 22.60 -26.63 27.61
C LEU A 161 21.72 -25.52 28.17
N ILE A 162 20.41 -25.74 28.27
CA ILE A 162 19.46 -24.79 28.86
C ILE A 162 19.86 -24.46 30.30
N SER A 163 20.17 -25.47 31.12
CA SER A 163 20.56 -25.27 32.51
C SER A 163 21.85 -24.47 32.67
N ASN A 164 22.84 -24.67 31.80
CA ASN A 164 24.11 -23.96 31.86
C ASN A 164 23.96 -22.52 31.37
N LEU A 165 23.25 -22.31 30.26
CA LEU A 165 23.08 -21.00 29.63
C LEU A 165 22.23 -20.03 30.46
N LYS A 166 21.35 -20.54 31.32
CA LYS A 166 20.57 -19.75 32.29
C LYS A 166 21.41 -18.90 33.23
N ASN A 167 22.64 -19.33 33.54
CA ASN A 167 23.51 -18.63 34.48
C ASN A 167 24.24 -17.43 33.83
N PHE A 168 24.10 -17.24 32.52
CA PHE A 168 24.79 -16.20 31.77
C PHE A 168 23.86 -15.03 31.40
N GLY A 169 24.41 -13.82 31.36
CA GLY A 169 23.66 -12.62 31.00
C GLY A 169 23.35 -12.51 29.51
N PHE A 170 22.45 -11.58 29.17
CA PHE A 170 21.98 -11.33 27.80
C PHE A 170 23.15 -11.14 26.82
N ASP A 171 24.14 -10.32 27.18
CA ASP A 171 25.29 -10.00 26.32
C ASP A 171 26.12 -11.23 25.95
N THR A 172 26.30 -12.17 26.88
CA THR A 172 27.05 -13.41 26.64
C THR A 172 26.29 -14.32 25.70
N LEU A 173 24.97 -14.47 25.89
CA LEU A 173 24.12 -15.25 25.01
C LEU A 173 24.05 -14.66 23.61
N GLN A 174 23.92 -13.33 23.51
CA GLN A 174 23.92 -12.64 22.23
C GLN A 174 25.24 -12.84 21.47
N GLN A 175 26.38 -12.90 22.16
CA GLN A 175 27.67 -13.20 21.52
C GLN A 175 27.78 -14.65 21.02
N ILE A 176 27.16 -15.61 21.71
CA ILE A 176 27.06 -17.00 21.25
C ILE A 176 26.18 -17.08 20.01
N LEU A 177 25.00 -16.46 20.04
CA LEU A 177 24.03 -16.51 18.95
C LEU A 177 24.49 -15.77 17.68
N ASN A 178 25.29 -14.70 17.82
CA ASN A 178 25.87 -13.97 16.68
C ASN A 178 27.16 -14.59 16.15
N ASN A 179 27.63 -15.70 16.71
CA ASN A 179 28.89 -16.27 16.29
C ASN A 179 28.77 -16.91 14.91
N SER A 180 29.67 -16.56 13.98
CA SER A 180 29.66 -17.10 12.62
C SER A 180 29.92 -18.61 12.53
N LYS A 181 30.43 -19.23 13.62
CA LYS A 181 30.64 -20.67 13.73
C LYS A 181 29.44 -21.41 14.34
N LEU A 182 28.39 -20.69 14.75
CA LEU A 182 27.18 -21.30 15.26
C LEU A 182 26.55 -22.13 14.15
N VAL A 183 26.57 -23.44 14.33
CA VAL A 183 25.81 -24.34 13.49
C VAL A 183 24.43 -24.44 14.14
N ILE A 184 23.36 -24.17 13.39
CA ILE A 184 21.98 -24.46 13.79
C ILE A 184 21.41 -25.48 12.79
N SER A 185 21.03 -26.67 13.26
CA SER A 185 20.42 -27.76 12.52
C SER A 185 18.95 -27.97 12.89
N ASP A 186 18.52 -27.47 14.04
CA ASP A 186 17.14 -27.49 14.53
C ASP A 186 16.77 -26.11 15.10
N GLU A 187 15.94 -25.35 14.38
CA GLU A 187 15.46 -24.03 14.79
C GLU A 187 14.39 -24.11 15.88
N ASP A 188 13.67 -25.23 16.00
CA ASP A 188 12.71 -25.43 17.09
C ASP A 188 13.43 -25.52 18.44
N PHE A 189 14.61 -26.15 18.44
CA PHE A 189 15.46 -26.19 19.61
C PHE A 189 15.88 -24.78 20.05
N LEU A 190 16.34 -23.96 19.12
CA LEU A 190 16.77 -22.60 19.42
C LEU A 190 15.61 -21.75 19.95
N ALA A 191 14.44 -21.89 19.34
CA ALA A 191 13.21 -21.26 19.82
C ALA A 191 12.84 -21.71 21.24
N ARG A 192 12.82 -23.03 21.52
CA ARG A 192 12.53 -23.57 22.86
C ARG A 192 13.51 -23.06 23.92
N LEU A 193 14.80 -22.98 23.58
CA LEU A 193 15.82 -22.42 24.46
C LEU A 193 15.50 -20.97 24.84
N ILE A 194 15.22 -20.12 23.85
CA ILE A 194 14.93 -18.70 24.08
C ILE A 194 13.62 -18.52 24.86
N ILE A 195 12.59 -19.30 24.55
CA ILE A 195 11.32 -19.30 25.30
C ILE A 195 11.57 -19.69 26.75
N SER A 196 12.31 -20.77 27.01
CA SER A 196 12.61 -21.23 28.37
C SER A 196 13.43 -20.22 29.17
N LEU A 197 14.39 -19.53 28.55
CA LEU A 197 15.13 -18.43 29.18
C LEU A 197 14.21 -17.24 29.49
N SER A 198 13.27 -16.95 28.59
CA SER A 198 12.34 -15.84 28.71
C SER A 198 11.24 -16.05 29.75
N GLU A 199 10.87 -17.29 30.03
CA GLU A 199 9.96 -17.65 31.13
C GLU A 199 10.54 -17.26 32.50
N GLU A 200 11.85 -17.42 32.70
CA GLU A 200 12.53 -17.03 33.94
C GLU A 200 12.85 -15.54 33.96
N ASN A 201 13.31 -14.97 32.84
CA ASN A 201 13.60 -13.55 32.73
C ASN A 201 13.31 -13.00 31.32
N LYS A 202 12.34 -12.09 31.23
CA LYS A 202 11.90 -11.47 29.98
C LYS A 202 12.99 -10.72 29.21
N ILE A 203 14.12 -10.40 29.84
CA ILE A 203 15.26 -9.74 29.18
C ILE A 203 15.83 -10.56 28.00
N PHE A 204 15.62 -11.89 28.00
CA PHE A 204 16.15 -12.78 26.96
C PHE A 204 15.27 -12.92 25.72
N PHE A 205 14.02 -12.46 25.78
CA PHE A 205 13.07 -12.62 24.67
C PHE A 205 13.54 -11.95 23.35
N PRO A 206 14.21 -10.78 23.36
CA PRO A 206 14.74 -10.18 22.13
C PRO A 206 15.72 -11.07 21.36
N LEU A 207 16.27 -12.13 21.98
CA LEU A 207 17.11 -13.10 21.27
C LEU A 207 16.31 -13.93 20.25
N ILE A 208 14.97 -13.90 20.28
CA ILE A 208 14.10 -14.58 19.30
C ILE A 208 14.33 -14.06 17.87
N GLU A 209 14.90 -12.86 17.71
CA GLU A 209 15.35 -12.34 16.41
C GLU A 209 16.36 -13.27 15.70
N HIS A 210 17.11 -14.07 16.45
CA HIS A 210 18.08 -15.03 15.93
C HIS A 210 17.47 -16.36 15.48
N VAL A 211 16.18 -16.60 15.78
CA VAL A 211 15.48 -17.81 15.33
C VAL A 211 15.03 -17.63 13.89
N HIS A 212 15.31 -18.63 13.06
CA HIS A 212 14.79 -18.69 11.70
C HIS A 212 13.42 -19.36 11.69
N LEU A 213 12.36 -18.56 11.90
CA LEU A 213 10.98 -19.05 11.99
C LEU A 213 10.53 -19.86 10.77
N GLU A 214 11.20 -19.72 9.62
CA GLU A 214 10.97 -20.51 8.40
C GLU A 214 11.32 -21.99 8.51
N PHE A 215 12.14 -22.37 9.49
CA PHE A 215 12.48 -23.77 9.74
C PHE A 215 11.89 -24.30 11.05
N CYS A 216 11.10 -23.49 11.78
CA CYS A 216 10.38 -23.94 12.97
C CYS A 216 9.11 -24.75 12.61
N SER A 217 8.70 -25.65 13.51
CA SER A 217 7.42 -26.33 13.48
C SER A 217 6.27 -25.42 13.93
N GLU A 218 5.07 -25.81 13.51
CA GLU A 218 3.83 -25.09 13.82
C GLU A 218 3.55 -25.01 15.34
N GLU A 219 3.93 -26.04 16.09
CA GLU A 219 3.79 -26.07 17.55
C GLU A 219 4.63 -24.98 18.21
N ILE A 220 5.87 -24.80 17.76
CA ILE A 220 6.79 -23.78 18.27
C ILE A 220 6.34 -22.38 17.87
N ILE A 221 5.93 -22.18 16.61
CA ILE A 221 5.42 -20.88 16.15
C ILE A 221 4.20 -20.47 16.98
N ASN A 222 3.25 -21.38 17.20
CA ASN A 222 2.08 -21.11 18.04
C ASN A 222 2.48 -20.81 19.49
N THR A 223 3.50 -21.49 20.02
CA THR A 223 4.02 -21.23 21.37
C THR A 223 4.63 -19.83 21.48
N ILE A 224 5.42 -19.39 20.48
CA ILE A 224 6.01 -18.04 20.41
C ILE A 224 4.91 -16.97 20.31
N LEU A 225 3.89 -17.20 19.48
CA LEU A 225 2.76 -16.29 19.34
C LEU A 225 1.92 -16.19 20.62
N ASN A 226 1.68 -17.31 21.29
CA ASN A 226 0.91 -17.35 22.56
C ASN A 226 1.68 -16.74 23.74
N THR A 227 3.01 -16.75 23.70
CA THR A 227 3.87 -16.08 24.70
C THR A 227 4.17 -14.63 24.36
N SER A 228 3.79 -14.17 23.16
CA SER A 228 3.94 -12.79 22.73
C SER A 228 2.96 -11.85 23.45
N ASN A 229 3.45 -10.67 23.83
CA ASN A 229 2.74 -9.61 24.50
C ASN A 229 3.29 -8.25 24.01
N ALA A 230 2.68 -7.15 24.46
CA ALA A 230 3.03 -5.80 24.00
C ALA A 230 4.52 -5.42 24.11
N ASN A 231 5.29 -6.09 24.98
CA ASN A 231 6.71 -5.77 25.21
C ASN A 231 7.69 -6.56 24.34
N ASN A 232 7.25 -7.64 23.68
CA ASN A 232 8.14 -8.60 23.03
C ASN A 232 7.63 -9.07 21.65
N TYR A 233 6.42 -8.64 21.27
CA TYR A 233 5.82 -8.86 19.95
C TYR A 233 6.67 -8.29 18.80
N LEU A 234 7.45 -7.24 19.06
CA LEU A 234 8.32 -6.59 18.08
C LEU A 234 9.47 -7.51 17.61
N ASP A 235 10.04 -8.29 18.53
CA ASP A 235 11.16 -9.19 18.25
C ASP A 235 10.69 -10.40 17.42
N VAL A 236 9.47 -10.89 17.69
CA VAL A 236 8.80 -11.93 16.90
C VAL A 236 8.53 -11.45 15.47
N ILE A 237 8.01 -10.22 15.32
CA ILE A 237 7.70 -9.65 13.99
C ILE A 237 8.97 -9.36 13.19
N LYS A 238 10.04 -8.92 13.84
CA LYS A 238 11.33 -8.70 13.16
C LYS A 238 11.98 -10.01 12.74
N SER A 239 11.97 -11.03 13.58
CA SER A 239 12.36 -12.40 13.21
C SER A 239 11.57 -12.87 11.98
N LEU A 240 10.24 -12.70 11.99
CA LEU A 240 9.35 -13.08 10.90
C LEU A 240 9.60 -12.27 9.62
N HIS A 241 9.92 -10.98 9.74
CA HIS A 241 10.30 -10.11 8.63
C HIS A 241 11.65 -10.53 8.01
N ASP A 242 12.65 -10.80 8.83
CA ASP A 242 13.97 -11.22 8.36
C ASP A 242 13.91 -12.61 7.73
N SER A 243 13.05 -13.51 8.23
CA SER A 243 12.71 -14.80 7.61
C SER A 243 12.06 -14.62 6.23
N LEU A 244 11.20 -13.62 6.06
CA LEU A 244 10.60 -13.25 4.76
C LEU A 244 11.64 -12.69 3.77
N ILE A 245 12.64 -11.94 4.26
CA ILE A 245 13.75 -11.46 3.43
C ILE A 245 14.67 -12.62 3.01
N ARG A 246 15.01 -13.53 3.94
CA ARG A 246 15.88 -14.69 3.68
C ARG A 246 15.25 -15.68 2.69
N SER A 247 13.97 -16.01 2.85
CA SER A 247 13.24 -16.91 1.95
C SER A 247 13.13 -16.39 0.51
N ARG A 248 13.17 -15.08 0.27
CA ARG A 248 13.22 -14.48 -1.08
C ARG A 248 14.52 -14.75 -1.83
N THR A 249 15.57 -15.21 -1.16
CA THR A 249 16.87 -15.52 -1.78
C THR A 249 17.04 -16.99 -2.15
N ASN A 250 16.17 -17.89 -1.69
CA ASN A 250 16.24 -19.33 -1.99
C ASN A 250 14.86 -19.92 -2.32
N ASP A 251 14.72 -20.34 -3.59
CA ASP A 251 13.75 -21.25 -4.24
C ASP A 251 12.26 -21.21 -3.79
N ASP A 252 11.38 -21.11 -4.80
CA ASP A 252 9.94 -20.78 -4.79
C ASP A 252 8.99 -21.72 -4.00
N ARG A 253 9.47 -22.55 -3.09
CA ARG A 253 8.69 -23.63 -2.45
C ARG A 253 8.15 -23.32 -1.04
N ILE A 254 8.47 -22.17 -0.45
CA ILE A 254 8.12 -21.84 0.95
C ILE A 254 6.81 -21.02 1.07
N TYR A 255 6.23 -20.54 -0.04
CA TYR A 255 5.02 -19.71 -0.05
C TYR A 255 3.74 -20.38 0.50
N HIS A 256 3.75 -21.69 0.74
CA HIS A 256 2.57 -22.44 1.16
C HIS A 256 2.45 -22.71 2.66
N ARG A 257 3.38 -22.24 3.52
CA ARG A 257 3.37 -22.59 4.95
C ARG A 257 2.98 -21.46 5.92
N TYR A 258 2.88 -20.21 5.46
CA TYR A 258 2.62 -19.05 6.33
C TYR A 258 1.17 -18.55 6.35
N THR A 259 0.24 -19.28 5.74
CA THR A 259 -1.14 -18.82 5.54
C THR A 259 -2.14 -19.38 6.55
N ASN A 260 -1.75 -19.61 7.81
CA ASN A 260 -2.67 -20.04 8.87
C ASN A 260 -2.56 -19.19 10.15
N SER A 261 -2.48 -17.86 10.01
CA SER A 261 -2.98 -16.95 11.05
C SER A 261 -4.02 -16.04 10.40
N GLU A 262 -5.24 -16.04 10.93
CA GLU A 262 -6.42 -15.41 10.34
C GLU A 262 -6.39 -13.86 10.27
N GLU A 263 -5.23 -13.18 10.36
CA GLU A 263 -5.24 -11.72 10.57
C GLU A 263 -4.18 -10.84 9.86
N LEU A 264 -3.39 -11.36 8.91
CA LEU A 264 -2.58 -10.53 8.01
C LEU A 264 -2.42 -11.22 6.65
N VAL A 265 -3.42 -11.04 5.78
CA VAL A 265 -3.46 -11.70 4.48
C VAL A 265 -2.79 -10.82 3.43
N TRP A 266 -1.50 -11.05 3.19
CA TRP A 266 -0.85 -10.56 1.97
C TRP A 266 -1.29 -11.44 0.80
N ASP A 267 -2.29 -10.98 0.06
CA ASP A 267 -2.83 -11.72 -1.08
C ASP A 267 -1.91 -11.54 -2.30
N SER A 268 -1.08 -12.54 -2.59
CA SER A 268 -0.16 -12.53 -3.74
C SER A 268 -0.86 -12.44 -5.10
N GLN A 269 -2.19 -12.61 -5.16
CA GLN A 269 -2.99 -12.42 -6.37
C GLN A 269 -3.38 -10.95 -6.60
N LEU A 270 -3.31 -10.09 -5.58
CA LEU A 270 -3.65 -8.67 -5.73
C LEU A 270 -2.46 -7.84 -6.24
N PRO A 271 -2.74 -6.78 -7.03
CA PRO A 271 -1.73 -5.80 -7.41
C PRO A 271 -0.98 -5.25 -6.20
N GLU A 272 0.32 -4.99 -6.34
CA GLU A 272 1.22 -4.60 -5.23
C GLU A 272 0.69 -3.39 -4.45
N LEU A 273 0.13 -2.41 -5.18
CA LEU A 273 -0.46 -1.22 -4.57
C LEU A 273 -1.70 -1.50 -3.72
N GLU A 274 -2.56 -2.43 -4.15
CA GLU A 274 -3.78 -2.77 -3.40
C GLU A 274 -3.41 -3.51 -2.09
N ASN A 275 -2.40 -4.38 -2.13
CA ASN A 275 -1.86 -5.02 -0.94
C ASN A 275 -1.26 -3.99 0.04
N VAL A 276 -0.49 -3.03 -0.48
CA VAL A 276 0.06 -1.95 0.35
C VAL A 276 -1.06 -1.13 0.97
N TYR A 277 -2.08 -0.75 0.19
CA TYR A 277 -3.25 -0.03 0.70
C TYR A 277 -3.97 -0.81 1.82
N LYS A 278 -4.23 -2.11 1.63
CA LYS A 278 -4.84 -2.97 2.65
C LYS A 278 -4.00 -3.04 3.93
N PHE A 279 -2.69 -3.23 3.78
CA PHE A 279 -1.75 -3.25 4.89
C PHE A 279 -1.80 -1.94 5.71
N PHE A 280 -1.83 -0.78 5.03
CA PHE A 280 -2.01 0.51 5.71
C PHE A 280 -3.35 0.64 6.44
N CYS A 281 -4.43 0.05 5.92
CA CYS A 281 -5.73 0.05 6.58
C CYS A 281 -5.72 -0.79 7.87
N GLU A 282 -5.20 -2.02 7.80
CA GLU A 282 -5.13 -2.94 8.95
C GLU A 282 -4.26 -2.39 10.09
N ILE A 283 -3.10 -1.78 9.78
CA ILE A 283 -2.23 -1.14 10.79
C ILE A 283 -2.94 0.02 11.48
N LEU A 284 -3.71 0.81 10.72
CA LEU A 284 -4.45 1.95 11.26
C LEU A 284 -5.61 1.53 12.16
N GLU A 285 -6.28 0.42 11.84
CA GLU A 285 -7.31 -0.16 12.70
C GLU A 285 -6.73 -0.70 14.01
N LYS A 286 -5.55 -1.33 13.95
CA LYS A 286 -4.83 -1.85 15.13
C LYS A 286 -4.15 -0.76 15.98
N GLY A 287 -4.15 0.50 15.54
CA GLY A 287 -3.65 1.65 16.31
C GLY A 287 -2.13 1.70 16.49
N ASN A 288 -1.36 1.01 15.63
CA ASN A 288 0.08 0.85 15.80
C ASN A 288 0.89 2.02 15.20
N LEU A 289 1.04 3.08 15.99
CA LEU A 289 1.76 4.31 15.64
C LEU A 289 3.27 4.12 15.38
N TYR A 290 3.87 2.99 15.77
CA TYR A 290 5.30 2.71 15.57
C TYR A 290 5.60 2.15 14.17
N ILE A 291 4.84 1.16 13.69
CA ILE A 291 4.95 0.62 12.30
C ILE A 291 4.69 1.74 11.27
N MET A 292 3.77 2.62 11.62
CA MET A 292 3.47 3.86 10.91
C MET A 292 4.72 4.74 10.65
N SER A 293 5.57 4.92 11.65
CA SER A 293 6.84 5.66 11.53
C SER A 293 7.90 4.91 10.70
N TYR A 294 7.85 3.57 10.68
CA TYR A 294 8.75 2.73 9.90
C TYR A 294 8.41 2.78 8.40
N LEU A 295 7.13 2.73 8.04
CA LEU A 295 6.66 2.84 6.65
C LEU A 295 7.06 4.17 5.98
N GLN A 296 7.16 5.23 6.78
CA GLN A 296 7.68 6.52 6.34
C GLN A 296 9.19 6.45 6.04
N LYS A 297 9.99 5.82 6.93
CA LYS A 297 11.44 5.66 6.73
C LYS A 297 11.76 4.82 5.49
N GLU A 298 10.96 3.78 5.22
CA GLU A 298 11.10 2.93 4.04
C GLU A 298 10.59 3.58 2.73
N GLY A 299 10.05 4.80 2.79
CA GLY A 299 9.59 5.54 1.61
C GLY A 299 8.33 4.97 0.95
N LEU A 300 7.59 4.08 1.62
CA LEU A 300 6.39 3.44 1.08
C LEU A 300 5.21 4.41 0.91
N VAL A 301 5.20 5.50 1.67
CA VAL A 301 4.20 6.58 1.56
C VAL A 301 4.25 7.26 0.18
N GLU A 302 5.46 7.49 -0.34
CA GLU A 302 5.70 8.19 -1.62
C GLU A 302 5.91 7.24 -2.80
N LYS A 303 5.96 5.93 -2.55
CA LYS A 303 6.19 4.93 -3.59
C LYS A 303 5.05 5.01 -4.62
N LYS A 304 5.43 5.28 -5.87
CA LYS A 304 4.53 5.19 -7.03
C LYS A 304 4.65 3.81 -7.64
N TYR A 305 3.51 3.15 -7.80
CA TYR A 305 3.46 1.79 -8.34
C TYR A 305 3.31 1.87 -9.87
N LYS A 306 4.00 0.98 -10.57
CA LYS A 306 4.09 1.02 -12.04
C LYS A 306 3.42 -0.14 -12.75
N ASP A 307 2.84 -1.08 -12.01
CA ASP A 307 2.05 -2.17 -12.59
C ASP A 307 0.92 -1.61 -13.47
N SER A 308 0.40 -2.44 -14.38
CA SER A 308 -0.57 -2.03 -15.39
C SER A 308 -1.80 -1.34 -14.79
N ASP A 309 -2.16 -1.71 -13.56
CA ASP A 309 -3.42 -1.36 -12.92
C ASP A 309 -3.29 -0.12 -12.01
N SER A 310 -2.12 0.12 -11.40
CA SER A 310 -1.91 1.27 -10.50
C SER A 310 -1.79 2.60 -11.22
N ASN A 311 -1.43 2.62 -12.50
CA ASN A 311 -1.27 3.84 -13.29
C ASN A 311 -0.39 4.93 -12.63
N GLY A 312 0.63 4.55 -11.84
CA GLY A 312 1.50 5.52 -11.15
C GLY A 312 0.92 6.11 -9.87
N LYS A 313 -0.16 5.54 -9.33
CA LYS A 313 -0.75 5.96 -8.06
C LYS A 313 0.18 5.64 -6.86
N ASN A 314 0.07 6.45 -5.81
CA ASN A 314 0.57 6.15 -4.47
C ASN A 314 -0.60 5.75 -3.53
N VAL A 315 -0.28 5.35 -2.30
CA VAL A 315 -1.28 4.92 -1.31
C VAL A 315 -2.26 6.03 -0.91
N LEU A 316 -1.83 7.30 -0.89
CA LEU A 316 -2.71 8.44 -0.59
C LEU A 316 -3.78 8.62 -1.67
N GLN A 317 -3.42 8.47 -2.94
CA GLN A 317 -4.36 8.55 -4.06
C GLN A 317 -5.37 7.40 -4.02
N VAL A 318 -4.96 6.18 -3.68
CA VAL A 318 -5.88 5.04 -3.50
C VAL A 318 -6.80 5.27 -2.30
N ALA A 319 -6.27 5.72 -1.16
CA ALA A 319 -7.08 6.06 0.00
C ALA A 319 -8.11 7.16 -0.31
N SER A 320 -7.74 8.13 -1.14
CA SER A 320 -8.64 9.19 -1.59
C SER A 320 -9.68 8.70 -2.59
N GLU A 321 -9.30 7.79 -3.50
CA GLU A 321 -10.20 7.12 -4.44
C GLU A 321 -11.23 6.22 -3.76
N LYS A 322 -10.86 5.57 -2.65
CA LYS A 322 -11.74 4.68 -1.86
C LYS A 322 -12.51 5.41 -0.77
N GLY A 323 -12.23 6.70 -0.53
CA GLY A 323 -12.90 7.49 0.50
C GLY A 323 -12.46 7.20 1.94
N ASN A 324 -11.29 6.59 2.15
CA ASN A 324 -10.78 6.25 3.48
C ASN A 324 -10.21 7.49 4.18
N LEU A 325 -11.09 8.32 4.75
CA LEU A 325 -10.72 9.55 5.43
C LEU A 325 -9.69 9.35 6.55
N LYS A 326 -9.81 8.27 7.33
CA LYS A 326 -8.89 7.99 8.44
C LYS A 326 -7.47 7.82 7.91
N LEU A 327 -7.31 7.01 6.86
CA LEU A 327 -6.01 6.77 6.25
C LEU A 327 -5.46 8.01 5.55
N VAL A 328 -6.31 8.77 4.85
CA VAL A 328 -5.90 10.06 4.25
C VAL A 328 -5.37 11.01 5.33
N LYS A 329 -6.08 11.18 6.46
CA LYS A 329 -5.64 12.02 7.57
C LYS A 329 -4.27 11.63 8.09
N TYR A 330 -4.10 10.33 8.32
CA TYR A 330 -2.85 9.77 8.79
C TYR A 330 -1.71 9.99 7.80
N LEU A 331 -1.88 9.65 6.51
CA LEU A 331 -0.86 9.79 5.48
C LEU A 331 -0.40 11.24 5.34
N ILE A 332 -1.33 12.20 5.36
CA ILE A 332 -1.00 13.63 5.38
C ILE A 332 -0.23 14.02 6.65
N SER A 333 -0.61 13.51 7.83
CA SER A 333 0.10 13.83 9.08
C SER A 333 1.55 13.32 9.11
N VAL A 334 1.86 12.27 8.35
CA VAL A 334 3.22 11.73 8.20
C VAL A 334 3.94 12.28 6.96
N GLY A 335 3.43 13.36 6.36
CA GLY A 335 4.12 14.11 5.33
C GLY A 335 3.93 13.59 3.90
N ALA A 336 2.88 12.80 3.62
CA ALA A 336 2.55 12.43 2.26
C ALA A 336 2.30 13.66 1.37
N ASP A 337 2.81 13.66 0.14
CA ASP A 337 2.59 14.72 -0.83
C ASP A 337 1.11 14.75 -1.27
N LYS A 338 0.36 15.71 -0.72
CA LYS A 338 -1.03 15.98 -1.07
C LYS A 338 -1.23 16.42 -2.53
N GLU A 339 -0.16 16.83 -3.22
CA GLU A 339 -0.16 17.21 -4.63
C GLU A 339 0.41 16.12 -5.55
N ALA A 340 0.68 14.92 -5.01
CA ALA A 340 1.22 13.82 -5.79
C ALA A 340 0.34 13.53 -7.02
N LYS A 341 0.95 13.54 -8.20
CA LYS A 341 0.29 13.25 -9.48
C LYS A 341 0.58 11.83 -9.97
N ASP A 342 -0.46 11.12 -10.37
CA ASP A 342 -0.33 9.83 -11.06
C ASP A 342 0.05 10.02 -12.55
N LYS A 343 0.08 8.95 -13.35
CA LYS A 343 0.42 9.04 -14.78
C LYS A 343 -0.58 9.87 -15.59
N ASN A 344 -1.82 10.08 -15.13
CA ASN A 344 -2.81 10.91 -15.80
C ASN A 344 -2.83 12.35 -15.27
N GLY A 345 -2.04 12.65 -14.23
CA GLY A 345 -1.99 13.95 -13.58
C GLY A 345 -3.00 14.12 -12.45
N TYR A 346 -3.65 13.04 -11.99
CA TYR A 346 -4.67 13.14 -10.95
C TYR A 346 -4.01 13.31 -9.59
N THR A 347 -4.45 14.29 -8.82
CA THR A 347 -4.08 14.47 -7.41
C THR A 347 -5.01 13.68 -6.49
N PRO A 348 -4.66 13.46 -5.20
CA PRO A 348 -5.58 12.94 -4.19
C PRO A 348 -6.95 13.64 -4.20
N LEU A 349 -6.96 14.98 -4.32
CA LEU A 349 -8.19 15.78 -4.35
C LEU A 349 -9.05 15.50 -5.61
N ILE A 350 -8.41 15.30 -6.76
CA ILE A 350 -9.10 14.86 -8.00
C ILE A 350 -9.72 13.47 -7.81
N TRP A 351 -8.99 12.52 -7.23
CA TRP A 351 -9.50 11.17 -6.97
C TRP A 351 -10.70 11.17 -6.02
N ALA A 352 -10.65 11.94 -4.94
CA ALA A 352 -11.78 12.09 -4.00
C ALA A 352 -12.99 12.75 -4.66
N SER A 353 -12.77 13.82 -5.44
CA SER A 353 -13.84 14.57 -6.12
C SER A 353 -14.51 13.75 -7.22
N ARG A 354 -13.75 12.96 -7.97
CA ARG A 354 -14.26 12.08 -9.03
C ARG A 354 -15.13 10.94 -8.48
N ASN A 355 -14.80 10.41 -7.30
CA ASN A 355 -15.49 9.26 -6.71
C ASN A 355 -16.56 9.64 -5.66
N GLY A 356 -16.77 10.93 -5.39
CA GLY A 356 -17.89 11.37 -4.55
C GLY A 356 -17.59 11.35 -3.05
N HIS A 357 -16.33 11.42 -2.64
CA HIS A 357 -15.93 11.35 -1.23
C HIS A 357 -15.81 12.74 -0.59
N LEU A 358 -16.94 13.37 -0.28
CA LEU A 358 -17.03 14.73 0.26
C LEU A 358 -16.13 14.98 1.47
N GLU A 359 -16.13 14.07 2.46
CA GLU A 359 -15.35 14.27 3.68
C GLU A 359 -13.84 14.24 3.43
N VAL A 360 -13.39 13.46 2.44
CA VAL A 360 -12.00 13.47 1.99
C VAL A 360 -11.67 14.77 1.26
N VAL A 361 -12.57 15.25 0.40
CA VAL A 361 -12.44 16.55 -0.29
C VAL A 361 -12.29 17.70 0.71
N LYS A 362 -13.20 17.78 1.70
CA LYS A 362 -13.17 18.78 2.77
C LYS A 362 -11.84 18.76 3.52
N TYR A 363 -11.39 17.57 3.92
CA TYR A 363 -10.14 17.43 4.64
C TYR A 363 -8.93 17.86 3.79
N LEU A 364 -8.80 17.35 2.56
CA LEU A 364 -7.69 17.69 1.67
C LEU A 364 -7.63 19.20 1.38
N GLU A 365 -8.77 19.85 1.16
CA GLU A 365 -8.83 21.30 0.96
C GLU A 365 -8.45 22.07 2.25
N SER A 366 -8.93 21.63 3.42
CA SER A 366 -8.57 22.23 4.72
C SER A 366 -7.08 22.15 5.06
N VAL A 367 -6.37 21.14 4.56
CA VAL A 367 -4.90 21.02 4.70
C VAL A 367 -4.16 21.71 3.55
N GLY A 368 -4.86 22.46 2.70
CA GLY A 368 -4.31 23.29 1.63
C GLY A 368 -3.94 22.53 0.37
N ALA A 369 -4.67 21.48 0.01
CA ALA A 369 -4.55 20.89 -1.33
C ALA A 369 -5.06 21.85 -2.41
N ASP A 370 -4.43 21.85 -3.59
CA ASP A 370 -4.78 22.74 -4.69
C ASP A 370 -6.12 22.34 -5.33
N LYS A 371 -7.18 23.08 -5.00
CA LYS A 371 -8.52 22.93 -5.60
C LYS A 371 -8.58 23.27 -7.09
N GLU A 372 -7.55 23.93 -7.63
CA GLU A 372 -7.39 24.22 -9.05
C GLU A 372 -6.42 23.27 -9.77
N ALA A 373 -5.96 22.21 -9.08
CA ALA A 373 -5.07 21.23 -9.67
C ALA A 373 -5.67 20.66 -10.96
N LYS A 374 -4.86 20.64 -12.03
CA LYS A 374 -5.25 20.09 -13.33
C LYS A 374 -4.57 18.78 -13.61
N ASP A 375 -5.35 17.85 -14.15
CA ASP A 375 -4.85 16.65 -14.81
C ASP A 375 -4.26 16.97 -16.21
N LYS A 376 -3.81 15.94 -16.94
CA LYS A 376 -3.23 16.11 -18.29
C LYS A 376 -4.21 16.66 -19.32
N ASN A 377 -5.52 16.50 -19.13
CA ASN A 377 -6.55 17.02 -20.00
C ASN A 377 -7.05 18.41 -19.56
N GLY A 378 -6.57 18.91 -18.43
CA GLY A 378 -6.95 20.21 -17.88
C GLY A 378 -8.17 20.15 -16.94
N TYR A 379 -8.62 18.97 -16.51
CA TYR A 379 -9.78 18.82 -15.64
C TYR A 379 -9.39 19.13 -14.19
N THR A 380 -10.22 19.92 -13.51
CA THR A 380 -10.08 20.24 -12.09
C THR A 380 -10.93 19.31 -11.21
N PRO A 381 -10.70 19.28 -9.88
CA PRO A 381 -11.62 18.65 -8.92
C PRO A 381 -13.09 19.02 -9.15
N LEU A 382 -13.39 20.30 -9.36
CA LEU A 382 -14.75 20.79 -9.63
C LEU A 382 -15.31 20.23 -10.94
N THR A 383 -14.50 20.17 -12.01
CA THR A 383 -14.91 19.55 -13.29
C THR A 383 -15.32 18.09 -13.11
N TYR A 384 -14.55 17.31 -12.35
CA TYR A 384 -14.88 15.91 -12.07
C TYR A 384 -16.16 15.76 -11.25
N ALA A 385 -16.32 16.53 -10.17
CA ALA A 385 -17.53 16.49 -9.35
C ALA A 385 -18.78 16.89 -10.17
N ALA A 386 -18.68 17.95 -10.97
CA ALA A 386 -19.73 18.43 -11.86
C ALA A 386 -20.15 17.36 -12.89
N SER A 387 -19.15 16.76 -13.56
CA SER A 387 -19.34 15.70 -14.56
C SER A 387 -19.98 14.43 -13.99
N LYS A 388 -19.62 14.04 -12.76
CA LYS A 388 -20.07 12.79 -12.14
C LYS A 388 -21.38 12.89 -11.37
N GLY A 389 -21.88 14.10 -11.11
CA GLY A 389 -23.16 14.30 -10.41
C GLY A 389 -23.02 14.44 -8.89
N HIS A 390 -21.83 14.75 -8.39
CA HIS A 390 -21.56 14.84 -6.95
C HIS A 390 -21.90 16.24 -6.42
N LEU A 391 -23.19 16.53 -6.25
CA LEU A 391 -23.71 17.86 -5.91
C LEU A 391 -23.06 18.47 -4.66
N GLU A 392 -22.98 17.71 -3.57
CA GLU A 392 -22.43 18.22 -2.30
C GLU A 392 -20.96 18.64 -2.43
N ILE A 393 -20.20 17.98 -3.31
CA ILE A 393 -18.80 18.35 -3.61
C ILE A 393 -18.75 19.61 -4.47
N VAL A 394 -19.66 19.74 -5.45
CA VAL A 394 -19.79 20.96 -6.27
C VAL A 394 -20.10 22.17 -5.37
N GLU A 395 -21.09 22.04 -4.49
CA GLU A 395 -21.46 23.09 -3.53
C GLU A 395 -20.28 23.45 -2.62
N TYR A 396 -19.59 22.45 -2.07
CA TYR A 396 -18.43 22.68 -1.23
C TYR A 396 -17.31 23.42 -1.97
N LEU A 397 -16.87 22.91 -3.13
CA LEU A 397 -15.76 23.49 -3.88
C LEU A 397 -16.07 24.92 -4.35
N ILE A 398 -17.30 25.21 -4.78
CA ILE A 398 -17.74 26.58 -5.12
C ILE A 398 -17.69 27.47 -3.87
N SER A 399 -18.18 27.00 -2.72
CA SER A 399 -18.14 27.76 -1.47
C SER A 399 -16.70 28.03 -0.99
N ALA A 400 -15.79 27.11 -1.29
CA ALA A 400 -14.36 27.24 -1.04
C ALA A 400 -13.65 28.14 -2.08
N GLY A 401 -14.37 28.69 -3.06
CA GLY A 401 -13.82 29.61 -4.06
C GLY A 401 -13.13 28.94 -5.25
N ALA A 402 -13.47 27.69 -5.58
CA ALA A 402 -12.97 27.06 -6.79
C ALA A 402 -13.47 27.77 -8.06
N ASP A 403 -12.65 27.81 -9.11
CA ASP A 403 -12.98 28.46 -10.37
C ASP A 403 -14.04 27.65 -11.15
N LYS A 404 -15.30 28.07 -11.03
CA LYS A 404 -16.43 27.54 -11.81
C LYS A 404 -16.31 27.77 -13.32
N GLU A 405 -15.40 28.64 -13.76
CA GLU A 405 -15.09 28.91 -15.18
C GLU A 405 -13.81 28.22 -15.65
N ALA A 406 -13.23 27.33 -14.83
CA ALA A 406 -12.03 26.59 -15.19
C ALA A 406 -12.24 25.84 -16.52
N ARG A 407 -11.29 26.02 -17.44
CA ARG A 407 -11.30 25.38 -18.75
C ARG A 407 -10.27 24.26 -18.85
N ASP A 408 -10.72 23.16 -19.44
CA ASP A 408 -9.88 22.06 -19.87
C ASP A 408 -9.16 22.37 -21.20
N ASN A 409 -8.39 21.41 -21.72
CA ASN A 409 -7.65 21.57 -22.97
C ASN A 409 -8.54 21.73 -24.21
N TYR A 410 -9.84 21.48 -24.13
CA TYR A 410 -10.81 21.64 -25.20
C TYR A 410 -11.74 22.86 -24.99
N GLY A 411 -11.54 23.62 -23.91
CA GLY A 411 -12.31 24.80 -23.56
C GLY A 411 -13.61 24.49 -22.80
N TYR A 412 -13.82 23.27 -22.34
CA TYR A 412 -15.02 22.86 -21.61
C TYR A 412 -14.96 23.35 -20.16
N THR A 413 -16.09 23.86 -19.67
CA THR A 413 -16.28 24.29 -18.27
C THR A 413 -17.00 23.21 -17.45
N PRO A 414 -16.97 23.26 -16.10
CA PRO A 414 -17.78 22.40 -15.25
C PRO A 414 -19.27 22.36 -15.64
N LEU A 415 -19.85 23.51 -16.01
CA LEU A 415 -21.25 23.62 -16.45
C LEU A 415 -21.50 22.84 -17.75
N MET A 416 -20.56 22.85 -18.69
CA MET A 416 -20.68 22.05 -19.91
C MET A 416 -20.63 20.55 -19.59
N TYR A 417 -19.72 20.09 -18.73
CA TYR A 417 -19.68 18.67 -18.36
C TYR A 417 -20.93 18.21 -17.61
N ALA A 418 -21.47 19.04 -16.71
CA ALA A 418 -22.75 18.75 -16.06
C ALA A 418 -23.89 18.66 -17.09
N SER A 419 -23.88 19.55 -18.10
CA SER A 419 -24.86 19.54 -19.19
C SER A 419 -24.71 18.32 -20.08
N ILE A 420 -23.50 17.90 -20.46
CA ILE A 420 -23.23 16.73 -21.31
C ILE A 420 -23.67 15.43 -20.63
N ASN A 421 -23.38 15.29 -19.33
CA ASN A 421 -23.59 14.05 -18.57
C ASN A 421 -24.95 13.98 -17.85
N ASN A 422 -25.90 14.84 -18.23
CA ASN A 422 -27.24 14.93 -17.67
C ASN A 422 -27.26 15.09 -16.14
N LYS A 423 -26.44 15.99 -15.59
CA LYS A 423 -26.37 16.25 -14.14
C LYS A 423 -27.16 17.50 -13.79
N PHE A 424 -28.49 17.39 -13.82
CA PHE A 424 -29.41 18.53 -13.65
C PHE A 424 -29.15 19.34 -12.38
N ASP A 425 -29.01 18.69 -11.22
CA ASP A 425 -28.78 19.40 -9.96
C ASP A 425 -27.46 20.18 -9.96
N ASN A 426 -26.41 19.62 -10.57
CA ASN A 426 -25.12 20.31 -10.73
C ASN A 426 -25.23 21.49 -11.69
N VAL A 427 -25.98 21.36 -12.79
CA VAL A 427 -26.28 22.50 -13.70
C VAL A 427 -26.97 23.60 -12.91
N LYS A 428 -28.02 23.26 -12.16
CA LYS A 428 -28.77 24.22 -11.34
C LYS A 428 -27.88 24.93 -10.32
N CYS A 429 -27.07 24.18 -9.59
CA CYS A 429 -26.13 24.71 -8.60
C CYS A 429 -25.11 25.66 -9.25
N LEU A 430 -24.44 25.24 -10.34
CA LEU A 430 -23.45 26.05 -11.04
C LEU A 430 -24.04 27.36 -11.57
N VAL A 431 -25.21 27.29 -12.21
CA VAL A 431 -25.90 28.47 -12.74
C VAL A 431 -26.34 29.42 -11.61
N SER A 432 -26.90 28.88 -10.52
CA SER A 432 -27.32 29.68 -9.37
C SER A 432 -26.14 30.37 -8.67
N ASN A 433 -24.95 29.79 -8.78
CA ASN A 433 -23.70 30.39 -8.32
C ASN A 433 -23.01 31.26 -9.38
N GLY A 434 -23.69 31.62 -10.48
CA GLY A 434 -23.22 32.56 -11.48
C GLY A 434 -22.19 32.01 -12.46
N ALA A 435 -22.19 30.70 -12.74
CA ALA A 435 -21.45 30.15 -13.87
C ALA A 435 -21.97 30.73 -15.19
N ASN A 436 -21.07 30.99 -16.15
CA ASN A 436 -21.41 31.59 -17.42
C ASN A 436 -22.18 30.60 -18.31
N ILE A 437 -23.49 30.82 -18.41
CA ILE A 437 -24.41 30.05 -19.25
C ILE A 437 -24.03 30.10 -20.74
N GLU A 438 -23.37 31.18 -21.18
CA GLU A 438 -22.92 31.41 -22.56
C GLU A 438 -21.43 31.11 -22.74
N ALA A 439 -20.78 30.39 -21.81
CA ALA A 439 -19.41 29.92 -22.03
C ALA A 439 -19.35 29.10 -23.32
N ARG A 440 -18.25 29.26 -24.08
CA ARG A 440 -18.02 28.56 -25.35
C ARG A 440 -16.77 27.71 -25.29
N ASP A 441 -16.88 26.47 -25.77
CA ASP A 441 -15.73 25.58 -25.97
C ASP A 441 -14.94 25.96 -27.25
N LYS A 442 -13.87 25.22 -27.56
CA LYS A 442 -13.07 25.48 -28.78
C LYS A 442 -13.85 25.34 -30.09
N ASN A 443 -14.97 24.63 -30.10
CA ASN A 443 -15.86 24.49 -31.24
C ASN A 443 -17.01 25.51 -31.21
N GLY A 444 -17.04 26.43 -30.24
CA GLY A 444 -18.08 27.44 -30.09
C GLY A 444 -19.38 26.94 -29.46
N ASN A 445 -19.43 25.68 -28.99
CA ASN A 445 -20.64 25.12 -28.36
C ASN A 445 -20.81 25.69 -26.95
N THR A 446 -22.07 25.97 -26.57
CA THR A 446 -22.46 26.38 -25.22
C THR A 446 -22.98 25.18 -24.40
N PRO A 447 -23.18 25.31 -23.08
CA PRO A 447 -23.93 24.35 -22.28
C PRO A 447 -25.28 23.94 -22.92
N LEU A 448 -26.03 24.88 -23.50
CA LEU A 448 -27.29 24.60 -24.19
C LEU A 448 -27.08 23.80 -25.47
N SER A 449 -26.04 24.09 -26.26
CA SER A 449 -25.65 23.30 -27.43
C SER A 449 -25.41 21.84 -27.04
N HIS A 450 -24.68 21.61 -25.95
CA HIS A 450 -24.39 20.27 -25.43
C HIS A 450 -25.64 19.55 -24.90
N ALA A 451 -26.49 20.23 -24.12
CA ALA A 451 -27.75 19.65 -23.64
C ALA A 451 -28.67 19.25 -24.81
N SER A 452 -28.75 20.10 -25.84
CA SER A 452 -29.60 19.88 -27.01
C SER A 452 -29.07 18.74 -27.90
N ARG A 453 -27.75 18.69 -28.10
CA ARG A 453 -27.07 17.63 -28.85
C ARG A 453 -27.26 16.25 -28.23
N ASN A 454 -27.35 16.16 -26.90
CA ASN A 454 -27.47 14.90 -26.16
C ASN A 454 -28.92 14.58 -25.71
N GLY A 455 -29.89 15.46 -26.00
CA GLY A 455 -31.30 15.21 -25.73
C GLY A 455 -31.76 15.46 -24.30
N HIS A 456 -31.01 16.22 -23.51
CA HIS A 456 -31.29 16.46 -22.09
C HIS A 456 -32.30 17.60 -21.93
N LEU A 457 -33.58 17.28 -22.12
CA LEU A 457 -34.68 18.24 -22.13
C LEU A 457 -34.74 19.13 -20.88
N GLU A 458 -34.69 18.54 -19.68
CA GLU A 458 -34.81 19.28 -18.42
C GLU A 458 -33.68 20.33 -18.27
N ILE A 459 -32.46 19.96 -18.66
CA ILE A 459 -31.31 20.88 -18.67
C ILE A 459 -31.50 21.98 -19.72
N ALA A 460 -31.94 21.64 -20.93
CA ALA A 460 -32.20 22.64 -21.97
C ALA A 460 -33.28 23.65 -21.53
N GLN A 461 -34.37 23.18 -20.93
CA GLN A 461 -35.44 24.00 -20.37
C GLN A 461 -34.92 24.95 -19.28
N TYR A 462 -34.12 24.42 -18.36
CA TYR A 462 -33.57 25.20 -17.27
C TYR A 462 -32.54 26.24 -17.74
N LEU A 463 -31.66 25.88 -18.67
CA LEU A 463 -30.69 26.83 -19.23
C LEU A 463 -31.39 27.98 -19.95
N ILE A 464 -32.41 27.69 -20.76
CA ILE A 464 -33.19 28.72 -21.46
C ILE A 464 -33.96 29.60 -20.49
N SER A 465 -34.63 29.03 -19.48
CA SER A 465 -35.33 29.83 -18.46
C SER A 465 -34.38 30.67 -17.61
N SER A 466 -33.12 30.26 -17.52
CA SER A 466 -32.04 31.01 -16.87
C SER A 466 -31.34 32.03 -17.79
N GLY A 467 -31.82 32.19 -19.04
CA GLY A 467 -31.34 33.22 -19.96
C GLY A 467 -30.40 32.74 -21.07
N ALA A 468 -30.23 31.44 -21.28
CA ALA A 468 -29.44 30.92 -22.40
C ALA A 468 -30.01 31.35 -23.76
N ASN A 469 -29.14 31.73 -24.69
CA ASN A 469 -29.54 32.08 -26.05
C ASN A 469 -29.87 30.80 -26.86
N LYS A 470 -31.17 30.57 -27.09
CA LYS A 470 -31.68 29.47 -27.91
C LYS A 470 -31.21 29.50 -29.38
N GLU A 471 -30.73 30.65 -29.87
CA GLU A 471 -30.20 30.85 -31.23
C GLU A 471 -28.66 30.93 -31.27
N THR A 472 -27.98 30.55 -30.18
CA THR A 472 -26.52 30.49 -30.19
C THR A 472 -26.03 29.59 -31.31
N LYS A 473 -24.95 29.96 -31.99
CA LYS A 473 -24.36 29.17 -33.06
C LYS A 473 -23.02 28.64 -32.61
N ASP A 474 -22.67 27.41 -32.96
CA ASP A 474 -21.28 26.95 -32.83
C ASP A 474 -20.40 27.51 -33.97
N ASN A 475 -19.12 27.12 -34.03
CA ASN A 475 -18.19 27.58 -35.07
C ASN A 475 -18.50 27.05 -36.48
N TYR A 476 -19.52 26.20 -36.63
CA TYR A 476 -20.02 25.69 -37.90
C TYR A 476 -21.43 26.24 -38.22
N GLY A 477 -21.92 27.18 -37.40
CA GLY A 477 -23.23 27.79 -37.54
C GLY A 477 -24.39 26.96 -36.98
N PHE A 478 -24.14 25.85 -36.29
CA PHE A 478 -25.20 24.98 -35.78
C PHE A 478 -25.86 25.60 -34.54
N THR A 479 -27.18 25.74 -34.58
CA THR A 479 -28.00 26.15 -33.44
C THR A 479 -28.39 24.96 -32.56
N PRO A 480 -28.80 25.17 -31.29
CA PRO A 480 -29.40 24.14 -30.45
C PRO A 480 -30.47 23.30 -31.16
N LEU A 481 -31.33 23.93 -31.96
CA LEU A 481 -32.37 23.23 -32.73
C LEU A 481 -31.77 22.32 -33.82
N ILE A 482 -30.78 22.81 -34.58
CA ILE A 482 -30.09 21.98 -35.59
C ILE A 482 -29.40 20.79 -34.90
N LEU A 483 -28.74 21.00 -33.77
CA LEU A 483 -28.07 19.93 -33.01
C LEU A 483 -29.05 18.88 -32.49
N ALA A 484 -30.17 19.29 -31.89
CA ALA A 484 -31.21 18.37 -31.42
C ALA A 484 -31.84 17.60 -32.59
N SER A 485 -32.12 18.27 -33.71
CA SER A 485 -32.67 17.64 -34.91
C SER A 485 -31.70 16.64 -35.56
N SER A 486 -30.41 16.98 -35.62
CA SER A 486 -29.38 16.10 -36.18
C SER A 486 -29.18 14.81 -35.38
N ASN A 487 -29.48 14.83 -34.07
CA ASN A 487 -29.33 13.68 -33.17
C ASN A 487 -30.68 13.01 -32.82
N GLY A 488 -31.80 13.48 -33.39
CA GLY A 488 -33.09 12.81 -33.28
C GLY A 488 -33.84 13.07 -31.96
N HIS A 489 -33.47 14.10 -31.22
CA HIS A 489 -34.05 14.39 -29.90
C HIS A 489 -35.36 15.17 -30.00
N ILE A 490 -36.44 14.47 -30.34
CA ILE A 490 -37.76 15.05 -30.63
C ILE A 490 -38.32 15.93 -29.50
N GLU A 491 -38.16 15.55 -28.23
CA GLU A 491 -38.72 16.33 -27.12
C GLU A 491 -37.99 17.67 -26.95
N VAL A 492 -36.68 17.71 -27.19
CA VAL A 492 -35.93 18.98 -27.23
C VAL A 492 -36.35 19.82 -28.44
N VAL A 493 -36.54 19.21 -29.60
CA VAL A 493 -37.02 19.89 -30.82
C VAL A 493 -38.39 20.55 -30.57
N LYS A 494 -39.34 19.80 -30.01
CA LYS A 494 -40.68 20.32 -29.66
C LYS A 494 -40.60 21.48 -28.68
N TYR A 495 -39.75 21.37 -27.66
CA TYR A 495 -39.57 22.44 -26.70
C TYR A 495 -38.94 23.70 -27.31
N LEU A 496 -37.89 23.55 -28.12
CA LEU A 496 -37.26 24.68 -28.80
C LEU A 496 -38.23 25.38 -29.76
N ASP A 497 -39.07 24.62 -30.47
CA ASP A 497 -40.13 25.18 -31.31
C ASP A 497 -41.23 25.87 -30.48
N SER A 498 -41.63 25.33 -29.32
CA SER A 498 -42.67 25.93 -28.47
C SER A 498 -42.27 27.29 -27.92
N ILE A 499 -40.96 27.55 -27.78
CA ILE A 499 -40.42 28.87 -27.46
C ILE A 499 -40.04 29.68 -28.70
N HIS A 500 -40.44 29.27 -29.89
CA HIS A 500 -40.17 29.91 -31.19
C HIS A 500 -38.68 30.01 -31.55
N ALA A 501 -37.95 28.89 -31.46
CA ALA A 501 -36.63 28.79 -32.08
C ALA A 501 -36.74 28.77 -33.62
N ASP A 502 -35.75 29.31 -34.32
CA ASP A 502 -35.78 29.41 -35.78
C ASP A 502 -35.65 28.04 -36.46
N LYS A 503 -36.78 27.46 -36.87
CA LYS A 503 -36.87 26.20 -37.63
C LYS A 503 -36.23 26.26 -39.02
N GLU A 504 -35.94 27.45 -39.53
CA GLU A 504 -35.24 27.68 -40.80
C GLU A 504 -33.78 28.12 -40.61
N ALA A 505 -33.27 28.07 -39.37
CA ALA A 505 -31.88 28.40 -39.07
C ALA A 505 -30.94 27.60 -39.97
N LYS A 506 -29.87 28.26 -40.43
CA LYS A 506 -28.85 27.65 -41.28
C LYS A 506 -27.50 27.63 -40.59
N SER A 507 -26.86 26.47 -40.67
CA SER A 507 -25.42 26.33 -40.47
C SER A 507 -24.64 27.05 -41.57
N ASP A 508 -23.33 27.16 -41.42
CA ASP A 508 -22.47 27.84 -42.40
C ASP A 508 -22.46 27.11 -43.75
N ASN A 509 -22.74 25.80 -43.74
CA ASN A 509 -22.91 24.98 -44.94
C ASN A 509 -24.37 24.94 -45.45
N GLY A 510 -25.25 25.78 -44.91
CA GLY A 510 -26.65 25.89 -45.33
C GLY A 510 -27.57 24.77 -44.82
N TYR A 511 -27.13 23.94 -43.88
CA TYR A 511 -27.98 22.87 -43.33
C TYR A 511 -29.04 23.47 -42.40
N THR A 512 -30.29 23.13 -42.64
CA THR A 512 -31.42 23.43 -41.75
C THR A 512 -31.70 22.27 -40.78
N PRO A 513 -32.47 22.48 -39.70
CA PRO A 513 -32.91 21.40 -38.81
C PRO A 513 -33.52 20.21 -39.58
N LEU A 514 -34.36 20.49 -40.58
CA LEU A 514 -35.02 19.47 -41.39
C LEU A 514 -34.04 18.70 -42.27
N ILE A 515 -33.05 19.37 -42.86
CA ILE A 515 -31.99 18.71 -43.65
C ILE A 515 -31.19 17.77 -42.73
N CYS A 516 -30.74 18.25 -41.56
CA CYS A 516 -29.98 17.44 -40.61
C CYS A 516 -30.78 16.23 -40.08
N ALA A 517 -32.05 16.41 -39.70
CA ALA A 517 -32.91 15.31 -39.29
C ALA A 517 -33.10 14.27 -40.41
N SER A 518 -33.21 14.73 -41.65
CA SER A 518 -33.36 13.87 -42.82
C SER A 518 -32.09 13.10 -43.15
N THR A 519 -30.91 13.72 -43.02
CA THR A 519 -29.60 13.06 -43.10
C THR A 519 -29.46 11.96 -42.05
N GLY A 520 -29.84 12.25 -40.80
CA GLY A 520 -29.78 11.30 -39.69
C GLY A 520 -30.79 10.16 -39.79
N GLY A 521 -31.89 10.34 -40.54
CA GLY A 521 -32.98 9.36 -40.64
C GLY A 521 -33.99 9.46 -39.50
N HIS A 522 -34.04 10.60 -38.81
CA HIS A 522 -34.86 10.81 -37.60
C HIS A 522 -36.32 11.11 -37.97
N LEU A 523 -37.05 10.08 -38.37
CA LEU A 523 -38.40 10.21 -38.95
C LEU A 523 -39.36 11.05 -38.09
N GLU A 524 -39.38 10.85 -36.79
CA GLU A 524 -40.31 11.58 -35.90
C GLU A 524 -39.97 13.08 -35.83
N VAL A 525 -38.68 13.44 -35.85
CA VAL A 525 -38.25 14.84 -35.95
C VAL A 525 -38.63 15.42 -37.31
N VAL A 526 -38.40 14.68 -38.40
CA VAL A 526 -38.78 15.12 -39.76
C VAL A 526 -40.28 15.38 -39.84
N LYS A 527 -41.12 14.44 -39.37
CA LYS A 527 -42.58 14.59 -39.32
C LYS A 527 -42.99 15.84 -38.55
N TYR A 528 -42.41 16.04 -37.37
CA TYR A 528 -42.71 17.20 -36.55
C TYR A 528 -42.34 18.51 -37.24
N LEU A 529 -41.09 18.63 -37.73
CA LEU A 529 -40.61 19.84 -38.41
C LEU A 529 -41.45 20.17 -39.65
N VAL A 530 -41.83 19.18 -40.45
CA VAL A 530 -42.75 19.39 -41.58
C VAL A 530 -44.13 19.83 -41.11
N SER A 531 -44.66 19.25 -40.03
CA SER A 531 -45.99 19.61 -39.50
C SER A 531 -46.07 21.05 -38.99
N ILE A 532 -44.96 21.61 -38.51
CA ILE A 532 -44.86 23.02 -38.09
C ILE A 532 -44.46 23.95 -39.25
N GLY A 533 -44.41 23.44 -40.48
CA GLY A 533 -44.17 24.22 -41.70
C GLY A 533 -42.71 24.49 -42.03
N ALA A 534 -41.78 23.63 -41.61
CA ALA A 534 -40.39 23.71 -42.08
C ALA A 534 -40.31 23.47 -43.61
N ASN A 535 -39.44 24.21 -44.29
CA ASN A 535 -39.33 24.17 -45.74
C ASN A 535 -38.71 22.84 -46.22
N LYS A 536 -39.58 21.92 -46.66
CA LYS A 536 -39.20 20.61 -47.25
C LYS A 536 -38.36 20.72 -48.54
N GLU A 537 -38.27 21.91 -49.15
CA GLU A 537 -37.46 22.20 -50.34
C GLU A 537 -36.24 23.09 -50.04
N ALA A 538 -35.92 23.35 -48.76
CA ALA A 538 -34.72 24.08 -48.38
C ALA A 538 -33.48 23.40 -48.96
N LYS A 539 -32.49 24.18 -49.39
CA LYS A 539 -31.24 23.69 -49.95
C LYS A 539 -30.06 24.11 -49.08
N ASN A 540 -29.14 23.17 -48.85
CA ASN A 540 -27.82 23.47 -48.32
C ASN A 540 -26.89 24.02 -49.43
N ASN A 541 -25.62 24.29 -49.10
CA ASN A 541 -24.66 24.85 -50.06
C ASN A 541 -24.34 23.91 -51.24
N ASP A 542 -24.54 22.60 -51.06
CA ASP A 542 -24.44 21.60 -52.14
C ASP A 542 -25.75 21.49 -52.96
N GLY A 543 -26.76 22.31 -52.68
CA GLY A 543 -28.06 22.22 -53.33
C GLY A 543 -28.91 21.03 -52.89
N CYS A 544 -28.47 20.25 -51.89
CA CYS A 544 -29.20 19.10 -51.37
C CYS A 544 -30.44 19.56 -50.60
N THR A 545 -31.60 19.02 -50.97
CA THR A 545 -32.85 19.13 -50.20
C THR A 545 -32.88 18.10 -49.06
N PRO A 546 -33.83 18.19 -48.10
CA PRO A 546 -34.10 17.13 -47.14
C PRO A 546 -34.26 15.75 -47.79
N LEU A 547 -34.99 15.68 -48.91
CA LEU A 547 -35.21 14.43 -49.65
C LEU A 547 -33.91 13.89 -50.25
N ILE A 548 -33.11 14.73 -50.92
CA ILE A 548 -31.80 14.34 -51.46
C ILE A 548 -30.90 13.82 -50.34
N SER A 549 -30.89 14.51 -49.19
CA SER A 549 -30.07 14.15 -48.04
C SER A 549 -30.47 12.80 -47.43
N ALA A 550 -31.77 12.53 -47.32
CA ALA A 550 -32.30 11.24 -46.89
C ALA A 550 -31.96 10.11 -47.88
N SER A 551 -32.05 10.37 -49.19
CA SER A 551 -31.72 9.38 -50.23
C SER A 551 -30.24 9.03 -50.24
N ARG A 552 -29.36 10.03 -50.17
CA ARG A 552 -27.90 9.84 -50.13
C ARG A 552 -27.43 9.02 -48.92
N ASN A 553 -28.21 9.00 -47.84
CA ASN A 553 -27.90 8.26 -46.61
C ASN A 553 -28.79 7.02 -46.38
N ALA A 554 -29.45 6.54 -47.43
CA ALA A 554 -30.31 5.34 -47.41
C ALA A 554 -31.45 5.38 -46.36
N LYS A 555 -32.03 6.54 -46.08
CA LYS A 555 -33.08 6.72 -45.05
C LYS A 555 -34.48 6.49 -45.62
N LEU A 556 -34.80 5.25 -45.99
CA LEU A 556 -36.08 4.88 -46.63
C LEU A 556 -37.34 5.42 -45.93
N PRO A 557 -37.52 5.29 -44.59
CA PRO A 557 -38.72 5.79 -43.93
C PRO A 557 -38.90 7.32 -44.05
N VAL A 558 -37.80 8.07 -43.99
CA VAL A 558 -37.81 9.53 -44.20
C VAL A 558 -38.13 9.87 -45.64
N VAL A 559 -37.54 9.17 -46.60
CA VAL A 559 -37.85 9.34 -48.03
C VAL A 559 -39.33 9.10 -48.28
N GLN A 560 -39.88 7.99 -47.78
CA GLN A 560 -41.30 7.65 -47.93
C GLN A 560 -42.20 8.75 -47.37
N TYR A 561 -41.88 9.25 -46.18
CA TYR A 561 -42.64 10.34 -45.58
C TYR A 561 -42.54 11.64 -46.38
N LEU A 562 -41.33 12.08 -46.75
CA LEU A 562 -41.12 13.31 -47.53
C LEU A 562 -41.85 13.26 -48.88
N ILE A 563 -41.85 12.10 -49.56
CA ILE A 563 -42.65 11.90 -50.77
C ILE A 563 -44.16 11.96 -50.48
N SER A 564 -44.61 11.36 -49.38
CA SER A 564 -46.03 11.38 -49.00
C SER A 564 -46.56 12.78 -48.71
N VAL A 565 -45.68 13.70 -48.29
CA VAL A 565 -46.00 15.14 -48.12
C VAL A 565 -45.60 15.95 -49.34
N GLU A 566 -45.47 15.35 -50.53
CA GLU A 566 -45.21 16.01 -51.80
C GLU A 566 -43.89 16.81 -51.85
N ALA A 567 -42.81 16.29 -51.26
CA ALA A 567 -41.47 16.81 -51.53
C ALA A 567 -41.06 16.51 -52.98
N ASN A 568 -40.30 17.41 -53.61
CA ASN A 568 -39.93 17.30 -55.01
C ASN A 568 -38.94 16.15 -55.25
N LYS A 569 -39.46 15.00 -55.70
CA LYS A 569 -38.68 13.81 -56.07
C LYS A 569 -37.72 13.99 -57.24
N GLU A 570 -37.87 15.07 -58.00
CA GLU A 570 -36.98 15.45 -59.12
C GLU A 570 -36.08 16.65 -58.75
N ALA A 571 -36.00 17.03 -57.47
CA ALA A 571 -35.09 18.07 -57.03
C ALA A 571 -33.65 17.75 -57.44
N LYS A 572 -32.90 18.78 -57.83
CA LYS A 572 -31.50 18.65 -58.23
C LYS A 572 -30.58 19.41 -57.28
N ASP A 573 -29.48 18.76 -56.94
CA ASP A 573 -28.34 19.36 -56.27
C ASP A 573 -27.46 20.16 -57.25
N ILE A 574 -26.31 20.70 -56.80
CA ILE A 574 -25.42 21.51 -57.64
C ILE A 574 -24.79 20.72 -58.81
N TRP A 575 -24.73 19.39 -58.72
CA TRP A 575 -24.23 18.52 -59.79
C TRP A 575 -25.35 18.04 -60.72
N GLY A 576 -26.61 18.38 -60.42
CA GLY A 576 -27.76 17.94 -61.19
C GLY A 576 -28.30 16.57 -60.79
N ASN A 577 -27.76 15.96 -59.73
CA ASN A 577 -28.20 14.64 -59.26
C ASN A 577 -29.56 14.76 -58.58
N THR A 578 -30.46 13.84 -58.93
CA THR A 578 -31.76 13.68 -58.28
C THR A 578 -31.68 12.71 -57.09
N PRO A 579 -32.70 12.67 -56.20
CA PRO A 579 -32.80 11.64 -55.17
C PRO A 579 -32.62 10.21 -55.70
N LEU A 580 -33.17 9.91 -56.89
CA LEU A 580 -33.03 8.62 -57.55
C LEU A 580 -31.59 8.35 -58.03
N ILE A 581 -30.88 9.35 -58.56
CA ILE A 581 -29.46 9.20 -58.94
C ILE A 581 -28.64 8.87 -57.68
N TRP A 582 -28.85 9.59 -56.58
CA TRP A 582 -28.16 9.29 -55.32
C TRP A 582 -28.46 7.89 -54.81
N ALA A 583 -29.73 7.49 -54.72
CA ALA A 583 -30.12 6.14 -54.31
C ALA A 583 -29.49 5.05 -55.19
N SER A 584 -29.32 5.34 -56.49
CA SER A 584 -28.72 4.41 -57.44
C SER A 584 -27.20 4.31 -57.29
N SER A 585 -26.53 5.44 -57.03
CA SER A 585 -25.07 5.52 -56.85
C SER A 585 -24.58 4.77 -55.60
N ILE A 586 -25.41 4.70 -54.55
CA ILE A 586 -25.11 3.98 -53.30
C ILE A 586 -25.63 2.53 -53.31
N ASP A 587 -26.13 2.04 -54.46
CA ASP A 587 -26.65 0.69 -54.66
C ASP A 587 -27.79 0.28 -53.68
N CYS A 588 -28.67 1.22 -53.31
CA CYS A 588 -29.82 0.95 -52.43
C CYS A 588 -31.06 0.57 -53.26
N ILE A 589 -31.25 -0.74 -53.47
CA ILE A 589 -32.33 -1.28 -54.31
C ILE A 589 -33.72 -0.94 -53.80
N GLU A 590 -33.95 -0.93 -52.48
CA GLU A 590 -35.26 -0.64 -51.90
C GLU A 590 -35.68 0.80 -52.17
N LEU A 591 -34.74 1.76 -52.03
CA LEU A 591 -35.00 3.16 -52.37
C LEU A 591 -35.26 3.34 -53.86
N VAL A 592 -34.48 2.69 -54.72
CA VAL A 592 -34.67 2.78 -56.17
C VAL A 592 -36.02 2.21 -56.57
N GLN A 593 -36.38 1.02 -56.07
CA GLN A 593 -37.69 0.42 -56.30
C GLN A 593 -38.83 1.34 -55.83
N TYR A 594 -38.68 1.95 -54.66
CA TYR A 594 -39.66 2.91 -54.15
C TYR A 594 -39.75 4.16 -55.04
N PHE A 595 -38.64 4.77 -55.43
CA PHE A 595 -38.65 5.94 -56.32
C PHE A 595 -39.30 5.64 -57.67
N ILE A 596 -39.00 4.48 -58.26
CA ILE A 596 -39.64 4.03 -59.50
C ILE A 596 -41.14 3.81 -59.30
N SER A 597 -41.56 3.20 -58.20
CA SER A 597 -42.98 2.93 -57.92
C SER A 597 -43.80 4.21 -57.72
N VAL A 598 -43.19 5.27 -57.15
CA VAL A 598 -43.82 6.59 -57.04
C VAL A 598 -43.64 7.46 -58.29
N GLY A 599 -43.08 6.92 -59.38
CA GLY A 599 -42.97 7.60 -60.67
C GLY A 599 -41.87 8.64 -60.77
N ALA A 600 -40.72 8.42 -60.13
CA ALA A 600 -39.51 9.21 -60.38
C ALA A 600 -38.96 8.97 -61.80
N ASN A 601 -38.32 9.97 -62.39
CA ASN A 601 -37.77 9.88 -63.74
C ASN A 601 -36.57 8.91 -63.80
N LYS A 602 -36.84 7.67 -64.20
CA LYS A 602 -35.83 6.61 -64.40
C LYS A 602 -34.75 6.93 -65.44
N ASN A 603 -34.95 7.95 -66.26
CA ASN A 603 -34.00 8.42 -67.27
C ASN A 603 -33.41 9.79 -66.91
N ALA A 604 -33.49 10.20 -65.63
CA ALA A 604 -32.88 11.44 -65.18
C ALA A 604 -31.38 11.46 -65.49
N LYS A 605 -30.86 12.67 -65.75
CA LYS A 605 -29.45 12.93 -66.02
C LYS A 605 -28.96 14.05 -65.12
N ASP A 606 -27.73 13.90 -64.67
CA ASP A 606 -26.99 14.96 -63.99
C ASP A 606 -26.54 16.05 -64.99
N ASN A 607 -25.78 17.03 -64.51
CA ASN A 607 -25.32 18.15 -65.32
C ASN A 607 -24.28 17.72 -66.39
N ASP A 608 -23.60 16.60 -66.19
CA ASP A 608 -22.66 16.02 -67.15
C ASP A 608 -23.35 15.12 -68.19
N GLY A 609 -24.68 14.95 -68.08
CA GLY A 609 -25.48 14.12 -68.96
C GLY A 609 -25.41 12.62 -68.65
N ILE A 610 -24.83 12.24 -67.52
CA ILE A 610 -24.73 10.85 -67.05
C ILE A 610 -26.11 10.44 -66.51
N SER A 611 -26.65 9.33 -67.04
CA SER A 611 -27.97 8.84 -66.64
C SER A 611 -27.97 8.12 -65.30
N VAL A 612 -29.13 8.02 -64.65
CA VAL A 612 -29.36 7.18 -63.45
C VAL A 612 -28.78 5.77 -63.64
N LEU A 613 -29.00 5.17 -64.83
CA LEU A 613 -28.51 3.83 -65.15
C LEU A 613 -26.98 3.73 -65.20
N ALA A 614 -26.30 4.81 -65.59
CA ALA A 614 -24.84 4.86 -65.62
C ALA A 614 -24.22 5.06 -64.22
N HIS A 615 -24.93 5.74 -63.31
CA HIS A 615 -24.56 5.85 -61.90
C HIS A 615 -24.78 4.54 -61.12
N ALA A 616 -25.74 3.72 -61.55
CA ALA A 616 -26.09 2.45 -60.91
C ALA A 616 -25.04 1.35 -61.08
N ARG A 617 -24.90 0.51 -60.04
CA ARG A 617 -24.08 -0.72 -60.06
C ARG A 617 -24.93 -1.92 -59.63
N GLY A 618 -24.35 -3.12 -59.73
CA GLY A 618 -24.95 -4.35 -59.20
C GLY A 618 -26.44 -4.55 -59.50
N ASN A 619 -27.18 -4.92 -58.45
CA ASN A 619 -28.60 -5.25 -58.52
C ASN A 619 -29.45 -4.05 -58.92
N VAL A 620 -29.08 -2.83 -58.51
CA VAL A 620 -29.79 -1.61 -58.91
C VAL A 620 -29.71 -1.42 -60.42
N ARG A 621 -28.53 -1.64 -61.03
CA ARG A 621 -28.35 -1.48 -62.47
C ARG A 621 -29.22 -2.47 -63.25
N ASP A 622 -29.28 -3.72 -62.79
CA ASP A 622 -30.08 -4.76 -63.44
C ASP A 622 -31.58 -4.51 -63.27
N TYR A 623 -32.01 -4.02 -62.10
CA TYR A 623 -33.39 -3.60 -61.89
C TYR A 623 -33.78 -2.40 -62.76
N LEU A 624 -32.94 -1.36 -62.83
CA LEU A 624 -33.20 -0.20 -63.69
C LEU A 624 -33.32 -0.58 -65.17
N ARG A 625 -32.49 -1.52 -65.65
CA ARG A 625 -32.62 -2.10 -67.00
C ARG A 625 -33.95 -2.85 -67.17
N SER A 626 -34.34 -3.67 -66.20
CA SER A 626 -35.58 -4.45 -66.29
C SER A 626 -36.84 -3.56 -66.33
N VAL A 627 -36.80 -2.40 -65.67
CA VAL A 627 -37.87 -1.40 -65.76
C VAL A 627 -37.71 -0.43 -66.95
N GLY A 628 -36.74 -0.65 -67.83
CA GLY A 628 -36.58 0.11 -69.08
C GLY A 628 -35.98 1.52 -68.92
N ALA A 629 -35.10 1.73 -67.95
CA ALA A 629 -34.23 2.91 -67.90
C ALA A 629 -33.22 2.87 -69.06
N LYS A 630 -32.91 4.03 -69.65
CA LYS A 630 -32.04 4.19 -70.82
C LYS A 630 -30.82 5.05 -70.54
#